data_AF-A0A0S7WSX3-F1
#
_entry.id   AF-A0A0S7WSX3-F1
#
_cell.length_a   1.000
_cell.length_b   1.000
_cell.length_c   1.000
_cell.angle_alpha   90.00
_cell.angle_beta   90.00
_cell.angle_gamma   90.00
#
_symmetry.space_group_name_H-M   'P 1'
#
loop_
_entity.id
_entity.type
_entity.pdbx_description
1 polymer ?
#
loop_
_entity_poly.entity_id
_entity_poly.type
_entity_poly.pdbx_seq_one_letter_code
_entity_poly.pdbx_strand_id
1 'polypeptide(L)'
;MSEPRWRNDFPRTILRGAVFAAALLFAALGATGTFGASITLTDIDSGLTSPAGDYRWLNVADQVYGTTYRTNYDYTTVLRGTLTADGLKPNFAYQLKLTGTPGIGDNEPIGLAGRWWKETWNDAASSWDNGGNLNDKDTGYPPNPNDLNYYDWRDIPDASSPTGKRYRFTAYLVLDYFITDDNGDASFGFETGSSYHVLWKTTQRSRETDDGPLKSATFDPDPSHPAYDDNHPEATVTMYGEWERLPMGNVHLAAGQYACQMMLTEESFHGSGGTYAGGWAAAMGAPIEFTIIPQGAALPGDFNADNIVDRDDLAIFLGAFETEDPGAPDMDGDNDCDRDDL
;
A
#
# COMPACT_ATOMS: atom_id res chain seq x y z
N MET A 1 2.40 -43.15 -23.43
CA MET A 1 2.00 -41.73 -23.50
C MET A 1 3.07 -40.95 -22.76
N SER A 2 3.47 -39.78 -23.24
CA SER A 2 4.64 -39.05 -22.76
C SER A 2 4.32 -37.56 -22.63
N GLU A 3 4.54 -37.01 -21.46
CA GLU A 3 4.28 -35.59 -21.16
C GLU A 3 5.35 -34.67 -21.77
N PRO A 4 4.99 -33.44 -22.16
CA PRO A 4 5.93 -32.49 -22.74
C PRO A 4 6.83 -31.88 -21.66
N ARG A 5 8.15 -32.03 -21.82
CA ARG A 5 9.13 -31.26 -21.03
C ARG A 5 9.32 -29.90 -21.67
N TRP A 6 8.91 -28.84 -20.98
CA TRP A 6 9.32 -27.48 -21.33
C TRP A 6 10.77 -27.24 -20.92
N ARG A 7 11.56 -26.65 -21.83
CA ARG A 7 12.92 -26.17 -21.55
C ARG A 7 12.91 -24.65 -21.58
N ASN A 8 13.39 -24.02 -20.50
CA ASN A 8 13.55 -22.58 -20.41
C ASN A 8 14.98 -22.18 -20.81
N ASP A 9 15.26 -22.19 -22.13
CA ASP A 9 16.52 -21.67 -22.70
C ASP A 9 16.37 -20.14 -22.97
N PHE A 10 16.57 -19.31 -21.94
CA PHE A 10 16.44 -17.84 -22.03
C PHE A 10 17.69 -17.16 -22.62
N PRO A 11 17.56 -16.27 -23.64
CA PRO A 11 18.65 -15.41 -24.08
C PRO A 11 18.83 -14.22 -23.11
N ARG A 12 20.06 -14.01 -22.62
CA ARG A 12 20.41 -12.80 -21.86
C ARG A 12 20.37 -11.56 -22.77
N THR A 13 19.42 -10.66 -22.54
CA THR A 13 19.37 -9.34 -23.19
C THR A 13 19.63 -8.25 -22.16
N ILE A 14 20.55 -7.35 -22.47
CA ILE A 14 20.98 -6.27 -21.57
C ILE A 14 20.08 -5.05 -21.81
N LEU A 15 19.32 -4.62 -20.82
CA LEU A 15 18.81 -3.25 -20.77
C LEU A 15 19.81 -2.34 -20.05
N ARG A 16 20.11 -1.20 -20.67
CA ARG A 16 20.73 -0.04 -20.02
C ARG A 16 19.64 1.01 -19.84
N GLY A 17 19.44 1.50 -18.63
CA GLY A 17 18.40 2.49 -18.35
C GLY A 17 18.35 2.82 -16.87
N ALA A 18 19.35 3.54 -16.37
CA ALA A 18 19.35 4.06 -15.01
C ALA A 18 19.02 5.56 -15.04
N VAL A 19 17.90 5.93 -14.41
CA VAL A 19 17.66 7.28 -13.90
C VAL A 19 17.11 7.11 -12.49
N PHE A 20 17.91 7.47 -11.50
CA PHE A 20 17.45 7.65 -10.12
C PHE A 20 16.83 9.04 -10.00
N ALA A 21 15.74 9.14 -9.22
CA ALA A 21 15.18 10.40 -8.75
C ALA A 21 14.72 10.26 -7.29
N ALA A 22 15.62 9.81 -6.41
CA ALA A 22 15.41 9.86 -4.97
C ALA A 22 15.48 11.34 -4.53
N ALA A 23 14.32 11.93 -4.22
CA ALA A 23 14.21 13.33 -3.84
C ALA A 23 14.38 13.48 -2.31
N LEU A 24 15.61 13.72 -1.84
CA LEU A 24 15.79 14.38 -0.55
C LEU A 24 15.23 15.80 -0.67
N LEU A 25 14.13 16.09 0.03
CA LEU A 25 13.46 17.38 -0.01
C LEU A 25 13.81 18.22 1.21
N PHE A 26 14.87 19.03 1.09
CA PHE A 26 15.07 20.21 1.93
C PHE A 26 14.98 21.44 1.01
N ALA A 27 13.95 22.27 1.24
CA ALA A 27 13.73 23.51 0.49
C ALA A 27 12.87 24.47 1.33
N ALA A 28 13.51 25.33 2.11
CA ALA A 28 12.87 26.47 2.74
C ALA A 28 12.40 27.51 1.70
N LEU A 29 11.68 28.53 2.20
CA LEU A 29 11.29 29.77 1.51
C LEU A 29 10.28 29.66 0.35
N GLY A 30 9.00 29.92 0.69
CA GLY A 30 8.27 31.01 0.01
C GLY A 30 6.94 30.69 -0.67
N ALA A 31 6.58 29.43 -0.87
CA ALA A 31 5.31 29.05 -1.50
C ALA A 31 4.30 28.50 -0.47
N THR A 32 3.04 28.96 -0.52
CA THR A 32 1.92 28.31 0.19
C THR A 32 1.42 27.08 -0.57
N GLY A 33 2.34 26.18 -0.93
CA GLY A 33 2.04 24.90 -1.55
C GLY A 33 1.76 23.85 -0.47
N THR A 34 0.72 23.04 -0.67
CA THR A 34 0.54 21.82 0.14
C THR A 34 1.71 20.87 -0.10
N PHE A 35 2.48 20.57 0.95
CA PHE A 35 3.50 19.53 0.92
C PHE A 35 2.84 18.15 0.76
N GLY A 36 2.82 17.64 -0.47
CA GLY A 36 2.42 16.27 -0.79
C GLY A 36 3.43 15.66 -1.75
N ALA A 37 3.91 14.45 -1.46
CA ALA A 37 4.68 13.71 -2.45
C ALA A 37 3.71 13.04 -3.42
N SER A 38 3.82 13.36 -4.70
CA SER A 38 3.19 12.56 -5.74
C SER A 38 4.06 11.33 -5.98
N ILE A 39 3.47 10.16 -5.85
CA ILE A 39 4.05 8.91 -6.28
C ILE A 39 3.43 8.56 -7.64
N THR A 40 3.97 7.57 -8.33
CA THR A 40 3.24 6.93 -9.42
C THR A 40 3.51 5.44 -9.31
N LEU A 41 2.51 4.69 -8.83
CA LEU A 41 2.42 3.25 -8.99
C LEU A 41 2.64 2.92 -10.48
N THR A 42 3.67 2.13 -10.71
CA THR A 42 3.93 1.45 -11.98
C THR A 42 3.27 0.08 -11.99
N ASP A 43 3.18 -0.54 -13.15
CA ASP A 43 2.79 -1.94 -13.28
C ASP A 43 3.85 -2.85 -12.56
N ILE A 44 3.51 -3.49 -11.43
CA ILE A 44 4.44 -4.40 -10.70
C ILE A 44 4.26 -5.86 -11.13
N ASP A 45 4.97 -6.22 -12.21
CA ASP A 45 4.79 -7.48 -12.94
C ASP A 45 4.57 -8.67 -12.01
N SER A 46 3.36 -9.25 -12.10
CA SER A 46 2.69 -9.95 -11.01
C SER A 46 3.22 -11.36 -10.72
N GLY A 47 4.46 -11.64 -11.14
CA GLY A 47 5.27 -12.80 -10.77
C GLY A 47 6.55 -12.47 -9.98
N LEU A 48 6.85 -11.19 -9.71
CA LEU A 48 8.08 -10.76 -9.00
C LEU A 48 7.84 -10.38 -7.53
N THR A 49 6.71 -9.75 -7.23
CA THR A 49 6.21 -9.52 -5.87
C THR A 49 5.33 -10.70 -5.39
N SER A 50 4.98 -10.73 -4.11
CA SER A 50 4.16 -11.79 -3.52
C SER A 50 2.87 -11.23 -2.91
N PRO A 51 1.68 -11.83 -3.13
CA PRO A 51 1.42 -13.03 -3.93
C PRO A 51 1.75 -12.87 -5.42
N ALA A 52 2.25 -13.95 -6.03
CA ALA A 52 2.45 -14.07 -7.47
C ALA A 52 1.23 -14.73 -8.13
N GLY A 53 0.69 -14.10 -9.16
CA GLY A 53 -0.47 -14.56 -9.93
C GLY A 53 -0.90 -13.50 -10.94
N ASP A 54 -1.39 -13.92 -12.11
CA ASP A 54 -1.74 -13.01 -13.21
C ASP A 54 -2.67 -11.87 -12.75
N TYR A 55 -2.32 -10.64 -13.15
CA TYR A 55 -3.25 -9.52 -13.17
C TYR A 55 -4.60 -9.94 -13.78
N ARG A 56 -5.66 -9.93 -12.97
CA ARG A 56 -7.00 -10.29 -13.42
C ARG A 56 -7.57 -9.10 -14.19
N TRP A 57 -7.49 -9.09 -15.51
CA TRP A 57 -8.00 -7.95 -16.29
C TRP A 57 -9.54 -7.82 -16.34
N LEU A 58 -10.29 -8.15 -15.28
CA LEU A 58 -11.76 -8.28 -15.24
C LEU A 58 -12.49 -7.33 -14.28
N ASN A 59 -13.70 -6.85 -14.63
CA ASN A 59 -14.53 -5.94 -13.81
C ASN A 59 -15.27 -6.59 -12.61
N VAL A 60 -16.02 -5.83 -11.77
CA VAL A 60 -16.86 -6.42 -10.70
C VAL A 60 -18.10 -7.14 -11.26
N ALA A 61 -18.39 -6.92 -12.54
CA ALA A 61 -19.30 -7.71 -13.38
C ALA A 61 -18.55 -8.76 -14.23
N ASP A 62 -17.26 -9.01 -13.92
CA ASP A 62 -16.36 -10.03 -14.46
C ASP A 62 -15.87 -9.92 -15.94
N GLN A 63 -15.62 -8.72 -16.50
CA GLN A 63 -15.25 -8.49 -17.93
C GLN A 63 -13.94 -7.73 -18.25
N VAL A 64 -13.37 -7.96 -19.44
CA VAL A 64 -11.98 -7.62 -19.83
C VAL A 64 -11.67 -6.13 -20.08
N TYR A 65 -10.48 -5.68 -19.65
CA TYR A 65 -9.96 -4.33 -19.88
C TYR A 65 -8.78 -4.22 -20.85
N GLY A 66 -8.72 -3.06 -21.52
CA GLY A 66 -7.73 -2.73 -22.54
C GLY A 66 -6.28 -2.68 -22.02
N THR A 67 -5.35 -3.14 -22.87
CA THR A 67 -3.92 -3.30 -22.53
C THR A 67 -3.20 -2.02 -22.12
N THR A 68 -3.72 -0.85 -22.50
CA THR A 68 -3.15 0.46 -22.14
C THR A 68 -3.44 0.89 -20.70
N TYR A 69 -4.51 0.34 -20.09
CA TYR A 69 -5.09 0.90 -18.88
C TYR A 69 -4.26 0.52 -17.64
N ARG A 70 -3.91 -0.78 -17.52
CA ARG A 70 -2.74 -1.40 -16.86
C ARG A 70 -1.81 -0.54 -15.97
N THR A 71 -1.27 0.57 -16.47
CA THR A 71 0.19 0.83 -16.34
C THR A 71 0.64 2.01 -15.45
N ASN A 72 -0.22 2.99 -15.06
CA ASN A 72 0.24 4.27 -14.45
C ASN A 72 -0.80 5.12 -13.63
N TYR A 73 -0.55 5.48 -12.34
CA TYR A 73 -1.08 6.64 -11.51
C TYR A 73 -0.46 6.66 -10.04
N ASP A 74 -0.63 7.63 -9.06
CA ASP A 74 -0.64 7.49 -7.52
C ASP A 74 -0.08 8.64 -6.55
N TYR A 75 0.20 8.40 -5.22
CA TYR A 75 0.00 9.36 -4.07
C TYR A 75 0.78 9.19 -2.72
N THR A 76 0.85 10.27 -1.89
CA THR A 76 1.03 10.31 -0.40
C THR A 76 0.17 11.44 0.23
N THR A 77 0.14 11.79 1.53
CA THR A 77 0.78 11.40 2.83
C THR A 77 -0.28 11.63 3.94
N VAL A 78 -0.32 11.11 5.17
CA VAL A 78 0.63 10.47 6.11
C VAL A 78 0.77 8.94 6.02
N LEU A 79 -0.27 8.15 5.72
CA LEU A 79 -0.86 8.13 4.38
C LEU A 79 -2.37 8.42 4.36
N ARG A 80 -2.69 9.68 4.03
CA ARG A 80 -3.97 10.18 3.55
C ARG A 80 -3.77 11.03 2.31
N GLY A 81 -3.47 10.36 1.20
CA GLY A 81 -3.54 11.03 -0.09
C GLY A 81 -5.00 11.29 -0.49
N THR A 82 -5.16 12.18 -1.46
CA THR A 82 -6.13 11.90 -2.53
C THR A 82 -5.75 10.57 -3.19
N LEU A 83 -6.68 9.90 -3.86
CA LEU A 83 -6.40 8.85 -4.83
C LEU A 83 -7.26 9.10 -6.06
N THR A 84 -6.71 9.84 -7.03
CA THR A 84 -7.28 9.97 -8.36
C THR A 84 -6.64 8.94 -9.29
N ALA A 85 -7.43 7.97 -9.72
CA ALA A 85 -7.04 7.00 -10.71
C ALA A 85 -7.66 7.34 -12.06
N ASP A 86 -6.84 7.34 -13.10
CA ASP A 86 -7.17 6.69 -14.37
C ASP A 86 -6.45 5.33 -14.42
N GLY A 87 -6.49 4.61 -15.55
CA GLY A 87 -5.85 3.29 -15.70
C GLY A 87 -6.57 2.10 -15.05
N LEU A 88 -7.48 2.37 -14.11
CA LEU A 88 -8.08 1.35 -13.25
C LEU A 88 -9.45 0.88 -13.70
N LYS A 89 -9.48 -0.13 -14.57
CA LYS A 89 -10.55 -1.14 -14.60
C LYS A 89 -12.00 -0.60 -14.35
N PRO A 90 -12.78 -0.12 -15.35
CA PRO A 90 -14.17 0.33 -15.19
C PRO A 90 -15.08 -0.57 -14.35
N ASN A 91 -15.72 0.00 -13.34
CA ASN A 91 -16.51 -0.70 -12.33
C ASN A 91 -15.72 -1.84 -11.66
N PHE A 92 -14.62 -1.54 -10.96
CA PHE A 92 -13.80 -2.51 -10.22
C PHE A 92 -13.60 -2.18 -8.74
N ALA A 93 -13.42 -3.23 -7.93
CA ALA A 93 -13.20 -3.16 -6.49
C ALA A 93 -11.71 -3.35 -6.15
N TYR A 94 -11.09 -2.30 -5.64
CA TYR A 94 -9.66 -2.29 -5.30
C TYR A 94 -9.42 -2.17 -3.81
N GLN A 95 -8.29 -2.71 -3.35
CA GLN A 95 -7.69 -2.40 -2.06
C GLN A 95 -6.38 -1.63 -2.28
N LEU A 96 -6.22 -0.48 -1.61
CA LEU A 96 -4.94 0.21 -1.47
C LEU A 96 -4.16 -0.41 -0.31
N LYS A 97 -2.88 -0.72 -0.52
CA LYS A 97 -2.02 -1.42 0.43
C LYS A 97 -0.64 -0.78 0.52
N LEU A 98 -0.15 -0.60 1.76
CA LEU A 98 1.27 -0.45 2.01
C LEU A 98 1.86 -1.85 2.25
N THR A 99 2.94 -2.22 1.59
CA THR A 99 3.60 -3.53 1.75
C THR A 99 5.10 -3.38 1.99
N GLY A 100 5.72 -4.35 2.68
CA GLY A 100 7.14 -4.25 3.04
C GLY A 100 7.79 -5.60 3.28
N THR A 101 9.11 -5.63 3.14
CA THR A 101 9.94 -6.80 3.49
C THR A 101 10.62 -6.54 4.83
N PRO A 102 10.41 -7.37 5.87
CA PRO A 102 11.09 -7.22 7.16
C PRO A 102 12.61 -7.27 7.04
N GLY A 103 13.30 -6.49 7.88
CA GLY A 103 14.76 -6.32 7.81
C GLY A 103 15.25 -5.37 6.72
N ILE A 104 14.35 -4.79 5.92
CA ILE A 104 14.62 -3.63 5.05
C ILE A 104 13.88 -2.44 5.67
N GLY A 105 14.62 -1.47 6.23
CA GLY A 105 14.05 -0.38 7.02
C GLY A 105 13.16 -0.87 8.18
N ASP A 106 12.29 0.00 8.67
CA ASP A 106 11.31 -0.29 9.72
C ASP A 106 10.01 -0.91 9.16
N ASN A 107 10.13 -1.76 8.11
CA ASN A 107 8.99 -2.43 7.48
C ASN A 107 8.29 -3.47 8.38
N GLU A 108 8.93 -3.96 9.45
CA GLU A 108 8.34 -4.97 10.35
C GLU A 108 7.03 -4.47 11.02
N PRO A 109 6.98 -3.25 11.60
CA PRO A 109 5.75 -2.55 11.98
C PRO A 109 4.57 -2.62 10.99
N ILE A 110 4.79 -2.66 9.67
CA ILE A 110 3.70 -2.78 8.67
C ILE A 110 2.92 -4.09 8.88
N GLY A 111 3.61 -5.18 9.25
CA GLY A 111 2.98 -6.49 9.45
C GLY A 111 2.39 -6.68 10.85
N LEU A 112 2.88 -5.91 11.84
CA LEU A 112 2.35 -5.87 13.20
C LEU A 112 1.07 -5.02 13.31
N ALA A 113 1.00 -3.90 12.58
CA ALA A 113 -0.21 -3.10 12.43
C ALA A 113 -1.19 -3.75 11.42
N GLY A 114 -0.64 -4.23 10.30
CA GLY A 114 -1.36 -4.87 9.20
C GLY A 114 -1.36 -6.39 9.31
N ARG A 115 -0.62 -7.07 8.42
CA ARG A 115 -0.76 -8.51 8.13
C ARG A 115 0.54 -9.12 7.63
N TRP A 116 0.61 -10.45 7.73
CA TRP A 116 1.74 -11.25 7.27
C TRP A 116 1.30 -12.19 6.14
N TRP A 117 1.84 -11.99 4.93
CA TRP A 117 1.86 -13.02 3.89
C TRP A 117 3.13 -13.85 4.06
N LYS A 118 3.01 -15.18 4.08
CA LYS A 118 4.12 -16.13 4.24
C LYS A 118 4.24 -17.02 3.02
N GLU A 119 5.47 -17.28 2.58
CA GLU A 119 5.81 -18.39 1.69
C GLU A 119 6.88 -19.29 2.30
N THR A 120 6.93 -20.54 1.81
CA THR A 120 7.90 -21.56 2.21
C THR A 120 8.93 -21.73 1.09
N TRP A 121 10.19 -22.00 1.43
CA TRP A 121 11.17 -22.40 0.42
C TRP A 121 10.93 -23.85 -0.03
N ASN A 122 10.96 -24.10 -1.33
CA ASN A 122 10.85 -25.42 -1.93
C ASN A 122 12.21 -25.84 -2.56
N ASP A 123 12.92 -26.70 -1.85
CA ASP A 123 14.26 -27.21 -2.21
C ASP A 123 14.30 -27.91 -3.56
N ALA A 124 13.19 -28.56 -3.96
CA ALA A 124 13.13 -29.36 -5.18
C ALA A 124 12.81 -28.52 -6.42
N ALA A 125 12.07 -27.42 -6.25
CA ALA A 125 11.77 -26.45 -7.29
C ALA A 125 12.81 -25.32 -7.38
N SER A 126 13.60 -25.10 -6.32
CA SER A 126 14.43 -23.90 -6.12
C SER A 126 13.62 -22.60 -6.22
N SER A 127 12.44 -22.60 -5.61
CA SER A 127 11.50 -21.47 -5.61
C SER A 127 10.84 -21.29 -4.25
N TRP A 128 10.25 -20.11 -4.04
CA TRP A 128 9.26 -19.91 -2.99
C TRP A 128 7.91 -20.48 -3.44
N ASP A 129 7.18 -21.13 -2.53
CA ASP A 129 5.85 -21.67 -2.78
C ASP A 129 4.94 -21.62 -1.53
N ASN A 130 3.76 -22.22 -1.65
CA ASN A 130 2.80 -22.39 -0.56
C ASN A 130 2.48 -21.05 0.14
N GLY A 131 2.27 -20.02 -0.69
CA GLY A 131 1.96 -18.66 -0.25
C GLY A 131 0.59 -18.58 0.40
N GLY A 132 0.51 -17.92 1.56
CA GLY A 132 -0.74 -17.71 2.26
C GLY A 132 -0.63 -16.64 3.35
N ASN A 133 -1.78 -16.07 3.70
CA ASN A 133 -1.90 -15.21 4.87
C ASN A 133 -1.67 -16.00 6.15
N LEU A 134 -1.00 -15.40 7.13
CA LEU A 134 -1.25 -15.73 8.53
C LEU A 134 -2.61 -15.10 8.88
N ASN A 135 -3.61 -15.96 9.09
CA ASN A 135 -5.01 -15.59 9.22
C ASN A 135 -5.71 -16.23 10.44
N ASP A 136 -4.96 -16.49 11.50
CA ASP A 136 -5.52 -16.90 12.79
C ASP A 136 -6.27 -15.70 13.40
N LYS A 137 -7.61 -15.76 13.41
CA LYS A 137 -8.48 -14.78 14.08
C LYS A 137 -8.31 -14.87 15.59
N ASP A 138 -8.13 -13.74 16.26
CA ASP A 138 -8.01 -13.65 17.73
C ASP A 138 -8.48 -12.27 18.25
N THR A 139 -8.29 -12.01 19.54
CA THR A 139 -8.57 -10.78 20.32
C THR A 139 -8.31 -9.42 19.68
N GLY A 140 -7.51 -9.34 18.61
CA GLY A 140 -7.30 -8.09 17.86
C GLY A 140 -6.28 -7.12 18.44
N TYR A 141 -5.32 -7.61 19.23
CA TYR A 141 -4.20 -6.80 19.77
C TYR A 141 -2.85 -7.49 19.55
N PRO A 142 -1.76 -6.75 19.26
CA PRO A 142 -0.43 -7.32 19.09
C PRO A 142 0.25 -7.63 20.46
N PRO A 143 1.09 -8.68 20.55
CA PRO A 143 1.30 -9.72 19.56
C PRO A 143 0.13 -10.70 19.52
N ASN A 144 -0.51 -10.85 18.36
CA ASN A 144 -1.55 -11.86 18.16
C ASN A 144 -0.94 -13.18 17.67
N PRO A 145 -1.73 -14.27 17.50
CA PRO A 145 -1.18 -15.55 17.04
C PRO A 145 -0.44 -15.50 15.70
N ASN A 146 -0.77 -14.56 14.81
CA ASN A 146 -0.05 -14.35 13.55
C ASN A 146 1.33 -13.72 13.78
N ASP A 147 1.47 -12.83 14.77
CA ASP A 147 2.77 -12.29 15.18
C ASP A 147 3.63 -13.37 15.86
N LEU A 148 3.02 -14.21 16.70
CA LEU A 148 3.70 -15.34 17.33
C LEU A 148 4.21 -16.35 16.28
N ASN A 149 3.35 -16.76 15.35
CA ASN A 149 3.72 -17.58 14.18
C ASN A 149 4.82 -16.91 13.34
N TYR A 150 4.77 -15.59 13.16
CA TYR A 150 5.81 -14.83 12.45
C TYR A 150 7.15 -14.89 13.19
N TYR A 151 7.20 -14.55 14.48
CA TYR A 151 8.44 -14.58 15.28
C TYR A 151 9.04 -15.99 15.40
N ASP A 152 8.21 -17.02 15.57
CA ASP A 152 8.65 -18.42 15.62
C ASP A 152 9.24 -18.91 14.30
N TRP A 153 8.82 -18.36 13.14
CA TRP A 153 9.16 -18.88 11.82
C TRP A 153 10.15 -18.03 11.02
N ARG A 154 10.15 -16.70 11.17
CA ARG A 154 11.00 -15.78 10.38
C ARG A 154 12.48 -16.11 10.46
N ASP A 155 12.91 -16.66 11.58
CA ASP A 155 14.32 -16.89 11.88
C ASP A 155 14.81 -18.32 11.62
N ILE A 156 13.90 -19.27 11.31
CA ILE A 156 14.23 -20.68 11.05
C ILE A 156 15.23 -20.78 9.88
N PRO A 157 16.44 -21.32 10.09
CA PRO A 157 17.49 -21.33 9.09
C PRO A 157 17.23 -22.38 8.00
N ASP A 158 17.54 -22.03 6.75
CA ASP A 158 17.60 -22.98 5.65
C ASP A 158 18.71 -22.60 4.66
N ALA A 159 19.76 -23.41 4.63
CA ALA A 159 20.96 -23.17 3.82
C ALA A 159 20.79 -23.53 2.33
N SER A 160 19.66 -24.12 1.91
CA SER A 160 19.34 -24.29 0.48
C SER A 160 18.70 -23.03 -0.12
N SER A 161 18.14 -22.16 0.73
CA SER A 161 17.38 -20.97 0.32
C SER A 161 18.28 -19.78 -0.02
N PRO A 162 17.83 -18.87 -0.91
CA PRO A 162 18.61 -17.68 -1.30
C PRO A 162 18.74 -16.64 -0.15
N THR A 163 17.94 -16.76 0.91
CA THR A 163 17.94 -15.87 2.08
C THR A 163 18.61 -16.49 3.32
N GLY A 164 18.94 -17.80 3.28
CA GLY A 164 19.37 -18.54 4.47
C GLY A 164 18.25 -18.87 5.47
N LYS A 165 16.98 -18.70 5.11
CA LYS A 165 15.79 -18.85 5.96
C LYS A 165 14.73 -19.73 5.29
N ARG A 166 14.02 -20.57 6.06
CA ARG A 166 13.02 -21.50 5.50
C ARG A 166 11.77 -20.82 4.93
N TYR A 167 11.47 -19.63 5.43
CA TYR A 167 10.30 -18.85 5.06
C TYR A 167 10.71 -17.45 4.60
N ARG A 168 9.92 -16.86 3.70
CA ARG A 168 9.92 -15.42 3.46
C ARG A 168 8.57 -14.83 3.87
N PHE A 169 8.62 -13.58 4.32
CA PHE A 169 7.45 -12.84 4.79
C PHE A 169 7.34 -11.51 4.06
N THR A 170 6.12 -11.16 3.68
CA THR A 170 5.75 -9.83 3.20
C THR A 170 4.75 -9.26 4.20
N ALA A 171 5.14 -8.16 4.83
CA ALA A 171 4.25 -7.33 5.62
C ALA A 171 3.27 -6.61 4.67
N TYR A 172 2.00 -6.49 5.03
CA TYR A 172 1.09 -5.59 4.33
C TYR A 172 -0.02 -5.00 5.21
N LEU A 173 -0.41 -3.77 4.92
CA LEU A 173 -1.42 -2.98 5.64
C LEU A 173 -2.44 -2.48 4.61
N VAL A 174 -3.74 -2.77 4.81
CA VAL A 174 -4.80 -2.37 3.86
C VAL A 174 -5.35 -1.01 4.26
N LEU A 175 -5.01 0.03 3.51
CA LEU A 175 -5.23 1.43 3.91
C LEU A 175 -6.70 1.82 3.73
N ASP A 176 -7.25 1.54 2.54
CA ASP A 176 -8.66 1.71 2.20
C ASP A 176 -9.00 0.86 0.96
N TYR A 177 -10.25 0.88 0.52
CA TYR A 177 -10.75 0.24 -0.69
C TYR A 177 -11.74 1.14 -1.43
N PHE A 178 -11.94 0.91 -2.73
CA PHE A 178 -12.80 1.77 -3.54
C PHE A 178 -13.45 1.02 -4.71
N ILE A 179 -14.47 1.65 -5.27
CA ILE A 179 -15.08 1.26 -6.54
C ILE A 179 -14.73 2.36 -7.57
N THR A 180 -14.27 1.97 -8.75
CA THR A 180 -14.11 2.87 -9.92
C THR A 180 -15.44 3.08 -10.65
N ASP A 181 -15.55 4.13 -11.45
CA ASP A 181 -16.76 4.44 -12.23
C ASP A 181 -16.86 3.66 -13.56
N ASP A 182 -17.87 3.96 -14.37
CA ASP A 182 -18.12 3.31 -15.66
C ASP A 182 -16.99 3.50 -16.69
N ASN A 183 -16.09 4.48 -16.50
CA ASN A 183 -14.87 4.69 -17.30
C ASN A 183 -13.65 3.94 -16.72
N GLY A 184 -13.66 3.72 -15.40
CA GLY A 184 -12.52 3.24 -14.60
C GLY A 184 -11.85 4.33 -13.78
N ASP A 185 -12.40 5.53 -13.80
CA ASP A 185 -11.84 6.62 -13.04
C ASP A 185 -12.31 6.48 -11.58
N ALA A 186 -11.44 6.85 -10.64
CA ALA A 186 -11.80 7.00 -9.23
C ALA A 186 -11.17 8.29 -8.71
N SER A 187 -11.80 8.95 -7.74
CA SER A 187 -11.17 10.04 -7.01
C SER A 187 -11.68 10.07 -5.56
N PHE A 188 -10.90 9.56 -4.62
CA PHE A 188 -11.28 9.50 -3.21
C PHE A 188 -10.12 9.86 -2.28
N GLY A 189 -10.39 10.56 -1.17
CA GLY A 189 -9.41 10.66 -0.09
C GLY A 189 -9.37 9.35 0.70
N PHE A 190 -8.20 8.80 0.96
CA PHE A 190 -7.99 7.66 1.85
C PHE A 190 -7.37 8.11 3.17
N GLU A 191 -7.35 7.25 4.20
CA GLU A 191 -6.63 7.53 5.45
C GLU A 191 -6.27 6.22 6.19
N THR A 192 -5.01 6.07 6.59
CA THR A 192 -4.60 4.95 7.45
C THR A 192 -5.20 5.06 8.85
N GLY A 193 -5.98 4.06 9.25
CA GLY A 193 -6.61 4.02 10.58
C GLY A 193 -7.36 2.72 10.88
N SER A 194 -7.71 1.97 9.83
CA SER A 194 -8.14 0.57 9.87
C SER A 194 -7.18 -0.29 9.04
N SER A 195 -7.25 -1.62 9.17
CA SER A 195 -6.68 -2.54 8.18
C SER A 195 -7.62 -3.71 7.94
N TYR A 196 -8.30 -3.66 6.81
CA TYR A 196 -9.24 -4.71 6.38
C TYR A 196 -8.51 -5.97 5.92
N HIS A 197 -9.27 -7.04 5.65
CA HIS A 197 -8.74 -8.28 5.11
C HIS A 197 -9.03 -8.42 3.61
N VAL A 198 -10.31 -8.54 3.31
CA VAL A 198 -10.91 -8.92 2.03
C VAL A 198 -12.16 -8.09 1.82
N LEU A 199 -12.71 -7.99 0.61
CA LEU A 199 -13.98 -7.27 0.40
C LEU A 199 -15.15 -8.26 0.23
N TRP A 200 -16.31 -7.87 0.77
CA TRP A 200 -17.57 -8.61 0.63
C TRP A 200 -18.64 -7.73 0.02
N LYS A 201 -19.44 -8.28 -0.90
CA LYS A 201 -20.75 -7.69 -1.24
C LYS A 201 -21.73 -7.97 -0.10
N THR A 202 -22.63 -7.04 0.19
CA THR A 202 -23.70 -7.23 1.19
C THR A 202 -24.67 -8.36 0.85
N THR A 203 -24.64 -8.86 -0.39
CA THR A 203 -25.38 -10.03 -0.86
C THR A 203 -24.67 -11.36 -0.64
N GLN A 204 -23.39 -11.35 -0.27
CA GLN A 204 -22.59 -12.55 0.06
C GLN A 204 -22.48 -12.76 1.58
N ARG A 205 -22.33 -11.67 2.34
CA ARG A 205 -22.23 -11.69 3.80
C ARG A 205 -22.89 -10.43 4.38
N SER A 206 -23.48 -10.57 5.57
CA SER A 206 -23.95 -9.43 6.37
C SER A 206 -22.77 -8.69 7.00
N ARG A 207 -22.72 -7.37 6.82
CA ARG A 207 -21.74 -6.50 7.47
C ARG A 207 -21.93 -6.49 8.99
N GLU A 208 -20.84 -6.68 9.74
CA GLU A 208 -20.77 -6.59 11.20
C GLU A 208 -20.44 -5.15 11.66
N THR A 209 -20.35 -4.90 12.97
CA THR A 209 -20.12 -3.54 13.49
C THR A 209 -18.76 -2.99 13.06
N ASP A 210 -17.71 -3.80 13.24
CA ASP A 210 -16.30 -3.46 13.08
C ASP A 210 -15.79 -3.57 11.63
N ASP A 211 -16.57 -4.14 10.72
CA ASP A 211 -16.30 -4.13 9.29
C ASP A 211 -16.21 -2.69 8.72
N GLY A 212 -15.50 -2.50 7.61
CA GLY A 212 -15.31 -1.19 6.99
C GLY A 212 -16.60 -0.50 6.50
N PRO A 213 -16.55 0.80 6.15
CA PRO A 213 -17.71 1.55 5.69
C PRO A 213 -18.31 0.95 4.40
N LEU A 214 -19.64 0.96 4.30
CA LEU A 214 -20.32 0.57 3.07
C LEU A 214 -19.97 1.55 1.95
N LYS A 215 -19.36 1.05 0.87
CA LYS A 215 -19.15 1.78 -0.38
C LYS A 215 -20.06 1.17 -1.45
N SER A 216 -20.81 2.02 -2.16
CA SER A 216 -21.82 1.61 -3.14
C SER A 216 -21.62 2.34 -4.46
N ALA A 217 -21.90 1.64 -5.55
CA ALA A 217 -21.97 2.22 -6.89
C ALA A 217 -23.12 1.56 -7.66
N THR A 218 -23.69 2.29 -8.63
CA THR A 218 -24.67 1.78 -9.59
C THR A 218 -24.04 1.84 -10.97
N PHE A 219 -24.22 0.78 -11.75
CA PHE A 219 -23.68 0.61 -13.09
C PHE A 219 -24.83 0.28 -14.04
N ASP A 220 -24.87 0.86 -15.25
CA ASP A 220 -25.84 0.50 -16.31
C ASP A 220 -25.08 0.09 -17.60
N PRO A 221 -24.54 -1.15 -17.67
CA PRO A 221 -23.43 -1.42 -18.57
C PRO A 221 -23.84 -1.90 -19.97
N ASP A 222 -23.45 -1.15 -20.99
CA ASP A 222 -23.92 -1.29 -22.39
C ASP A 222 -22.76 -1.50 -23.40
N PRO A 223 -22.95 -2.22 -24.54
CA PRO A 223 -21.92 -2.47 -25.55
C PRO A 223 -21.39 -1.25 -26.30
N SER A 224 -21.93 -0.06 -26.07
CA SER A 224 -21.30 1.19 -26.50
C SER A 224 -20.06 1.56 -25.66
N HIS A 225 -19.90 0.99 -24.45
CA HIS A 225 -18.71 1.15 -23.63
C HIS A 225 -17.70 0.00 -23.87
N PRO A 226 -16.42 0.29 -24.23
CA PRO A 226 -15.48 -0.68 -24.80
C PRO A 226 -14.94 -1.78 -23.87
N ALA A 227 -15.47 -1.91 -22.64
CA ALA A 227 -15.19 -3.03 -21.74
C ALA A 227 -16.32 -4.10 -21.74
N TYR A 228 -17.49 -3.79 -22.31
CA TYR A 228 -18.70 -4.61 -22.26
C TYR A 228 -19.03 -5.15 -23.67
N ASP A 229 -19.06 -6.47 -23.85
CA ASP A 229 -19.52 -7.08 -25.12
C ASP A 229 -21.06 -7.20 -25.21
N ASP A 230 -21.72 -7.34 -24.05
CA ASP A 230 -23.17 -7.54 -23.88
C ASP A 230 -23.81 -6.37 -23.12
N ASN A 231 -25.11 -6.14 -23.33
CA ASN A 231 -25.90 -5.20 -22.53
C ASN A 231 -26.37 -5.91 -21.24
N HIS A 232 -26.00 -5.32 -20.10
CA HIS A 232 -26.38 -5.78 -18.77
C HIS A 232 -27.36 -4.76 -18.16
N PRO A 233 -28.38 -5.22 -17.41
CA PRO A 233 -29.33 -4.30 -16.77
C PRO A 233 -28.68 -3.54 -15.60
N GLU A 234 -29.10 -2.30 -15.38
CA GLU A 234 -28.73 -1.48 -14.22
C GLU A 234 -28.67 -2.27 -12.91
N ALA A 235 -27.53 -2.19 -12.21
CA ALA A 235 -27.30 -2.88 -10.95
C ALA A 235 -26.51 -2.03 -9.95
N THR A 236 -27.04 -1.89 -8.74
CA THR A 236 -26.30 -1.32 -7.59
C THR A 236 -25.55 -2.41 -6.85
N VAL A 237 -24.22 -2.27 -6.74
CA VAL A 237 -23.38 -3.09 -5.86
C VAL A 237 -23.03 -2.29 -4.62
N THR A 238 -23.16 -2.91 -3.45
CA THR A 238 -22.69 -2.38 -2.16
C THR A 238 -21.72 -3.36 -1.55
N MET A 239 -20.54 -2.86 -1.15
CA MET A 239 -19.47 -3.66 -0.56
C MET A 239 -18.87 -3.03 0.69
N TYR A 240 -18.12 -3.83 1.44
CA TYR A 240 -17.35 -3.41 2.60
C TYR A 240 -16.08 -4.27 2.76
N GLY A 241 -15.09 -3.76 3.47
CA GLY A 241 -13.90 -4.52 3.85
C GLY A 241 -14.11 -5.28 5.15
N GLU A 242 -13.76 -6.57 5.15
CA GLU A 242 -13.83 -7.42 6.34
C GLU A 242 -12.87 -6.93 7.42
N TRP A 243 -13.39 -6.86 8.65
CA TRP A 243 -12.60 -6.80 9.86
C TRP A 243 -12.20 -8.20 10.36
N GLU A 244 -10.96 -8.30 10.83
CA GLU A 244 -10.41 -9.57 11.36
C GLU A 244 -9.25 -9.38 12.35
N ARG A 245 -8.55 -8.22 12.33
CA ARG A 245 -7.38 -7.97 13.19
C ARG A 245 -7.64 -6.84 14.19
N LEU A 246 -7.09 -5.64 13.95
CA LEU A 246 -7.13 -4.54 14.91
C LEU A 246 -8.45 -3.75 14.77
N PRO A 247 -9.14 -3.35 15.85
CA PRO A 247 -10.37 -2.57 15.79
C PRO A 247 -10.25 -1.29 14.94
N MET A 248 -11.31 -0.90 14.23
CA MET A 248 -11.29 0.30 13.38
C MET A 248 -10.85 1.55 14.15
N GLY A 249 -10.07 2.41 13.49
CA GLY A 249 -9.53 3.64 14.06
C GLY A 249 -8.33 3.46 15.00
N ASN A 250 -7.85 2.23 15.22
CA ASN A 250 -6.73 1.93 16.12
C ASN A 250 -5.50 1.37 15.37
N VAL A 251 -5.43 1.54 14.05
CA VAL A 251 -4.36 1.00 13.21
C VAL A 251 -3.39 2.09 12.80
N HIS A 252 -2.22 2.07 13.44
CA HIS A 252 -1.17 3.06 13.23
C HIS A 252 0.17 2.34 13.00
N LEU A 253 0.97 2.90 12.10
CA LEU A 253 2.37 2.52 11.94
C LEU A 253 3.20 3.12 13.08
N ALA A 254 4.25 2.42 13.51
CA ALA A 254 5.18 2.94 14.49
C ALA A 254 6.05 4.07 13.91
N ALA A 255 6.72 4.85 14.75
CA ALA A 255 7.81 5.71 14.29
C ALA A 255 8.96 4.87 13.71
N GLY A 256 9.57 5.35 12.63
CA GLY A 256 10.60 4.62 11.88
C GLY A 256 10.81 5.13 10.45
N GLN A 257 11.86 4.64 9.81
CA GLN A 257 12.21 4.88 8.41
C GLN A 257 11.70 3.71 7.55
N TYR A 258 10.62 3.95 6.82
CA TYR A 258 9.97 2.95 5.99
C TYR A 258 10.55 2.97 4.57
N ALA A 259 10.86 1.78 4.04
CA ALA A 259 11.42 1.57 2.71
C ALA A 259 10.68 0.40 2.05
N CYS A 260 9.51 0.72 1.51
CA CYS A 260 8.37 -0.17 1.32
C CYS A 260 7.78 0.02 -0.08
N GLN A 261 6.62 -0.57 -0.35
CA GLN A 261 5.86 -0.34 -1.58
C GLN A 261 4.46 0.16 -1.26
N MET A 262 3.99 1.14 -2.01
CA MET A 262 2.57 1.31 -2.22
C MET A 262 2.12 0.31 -3.27
N MET A 263 0.93 -0.24 -3.10
CA MET A 263 0.33 -1.23 -4.00
C MET A 263 -1.18 -1.01 -4.10
N LEU A 264 -1.72 -1.15 -5.30
CA LEU A 264 -3.09 -1.64 -5.45
C LEU A 264 -3.06 -3.15 -5.56
N THR A 265 -4.04 -3.80 -4.94
CA THR A 265 -4.39 -5.18 -5.26
C THR A 265 -5.85 -5.26 -5.66
N GLU A 266 -6.12 -6.17 -6.59
CA GLU A 266 -7.45 -6.44 -7.05
C GLU A 266 -8.21 -7.35 -6.09
N GLU A 267 -9.37 -6.92 -5.61
CA GLU A 267 -10.20 -7.79 -4.80
C GLU A 267 -11.18 -8.60 -5.65
N SER A 268 -10.96 -9.90 -5.68
CA SER A 268 -11.92 -10.88 -6.14
C SER A 268 -12.79 -11.35 -4.97
N PHE A 269 -14.06 -10.92 -4.92
CA PHE A 269 -15.01 -11.38 -3.89
C PHE A 269 -15.03 -12.91 -3.79
N HIS A 270 -14.83 -13.47 -2.58
CA HIS A 270 -14.56 -14.89 -2.38
C HIS A 270 -15.46 -15.86 -3.18
N GLY A 271 -14.84 -16.63 -4.07
CA GLY A 271 -15.40 -17.82 -4.72
C GLY A 271 -16.46 -17.58 -5.81
N SER A 272 -17.04 -16.38 -5.94
CA SER A 272 -17.97 -16.06 -7.03
C SER A 272 -17.19 -15.62 -8.28
N GLY A 273 -17.11 -16.49 -9.29
CA GLY A 273 -16.46 -16.19 -10.58
C GLY A 273 -15.87 -17.42 -11.30
N GLY A 274 -15.71 -18.56 -10.62
CA GLY A 274 -15.13 -19.76 -11.22
C GLY A 274 -13.71 -19.52 -11.75
N THR A 275 -13.44 -19.90 -12.99
CA THR A 275 -12.15 -19.64 -13.69
C THR A 275 -11.77 -18.15 -13.71
N TYR A 276 -12.75 -17.26 -13.64
CA TYR A 276 -12.57 -15.81 -13.71
C TYR A 276 -12.52 -15.12 -12.35
N ALA A 277 -12.59 -15.87 -11.24
CA ALA A 277 -12.47 -15.27 -9.91
C ALA A 277 -11.13 -14.56 -9.72
N GLY A 278 -10.01 -15.18 -10.10
CA GLY A 278 -8.67 -14.68 -9.76
C GLY A 278 -8.31 -14.93 -8.30
N GLY A 279 -7.30 -14.22 -7.78
CA GLY A 279 -6.87 -14.36 -6.37
C GLY A 279 -5.86 -13.29 -5.95
N TRP A 280 -6.37 -12.14 -5.48
CA TRP A 280 -5.58 -11.04 -4.90
C TRP A 280 -4.36 -10.59 -5.72
N ALA A 281 -4.52 -10.51 -7.04
CA ALA A 281 -3.45 -10.03 -7.91
C ALA A 281 -3.01 -8.63 -7.47
N ALA A 282 -1.69 -8.42 -7.35
CA ALA A 282 -1.13 -7.09 -7.39
C ALA A 282 -1.58 -6.43 -8.70
N ALA A 283 -2.16 -5.24 -8.63
CA ALA A 283 -2.62 -4.51 -9.79
C ALA A 283 -1.57 -3.50 -10.25
N MET A 284 -1.00 -2.76 -9.30
CA MET A 284 -0.05 -1.67 -9.52
C MET A 284 0.78 -1.46 -8.25
N GLY A 285 1.98 -0.90 -8.37
CA GLY A 285 2.97 -0.83 -7.31
C GLY A 285 4.10 0.17 -7.56
N ALA A 286 4.59 0.80 -6.49
CA ALA A 286 5.77 1.67 -6.54
C ALA A 286 6.52 1.61 -5.21
N PRO A 287 7.86 1.72 -5.22
CA PRO A 287 8.61 1.94 -4.00
C PRO A 287 8.19 3.28 -3.37
N ILE A 288 8.04 3.28 -2.06
CA ILE A 288 7.81 4.48 -1.24
C ILE A 288 8.81 4.48 -0.09
N GLU A 289 9.46 5.61 0.12
CA GLU A 289 10.33 5.88 1.26
C GLU A 289 9.75 7.05 2.06
N PHE A 290 9.54 6.87 3.36
CA PHE A 290 9.05 7.92 4.27
C PHE A 290 9.52 7.68 5.70
N THR A 291 9.55 8.74 6.50
CA THR A 291 9.83 8.65 7.95
C THR A 291 8.58 9.02 8.72
N ILE A 292 8.16 8.16 9.65
CA ILE A 292 7.24 8.55 10.73
C ILE A 292 8.10 8.94 11.92
N ILE A 293 7.96 10.19 12.36
CA ILE A 293 8.69 10.73 13.51
C ILE A 293 7.90 10.38 14.79
N PRO A 294 8.55 10.08 15.93
CA PRO A 294 7.84 9.78 17.17
C PRO A 294 6.93 10.93 17.60
N GLN A 295 5.70 10.60 18.03
CA GLN A 295 4.75 11.59 18.54
C GLN A 295 5.37 12.36 19.73
N GLY A 296 5.51 13.68 19.62
CA GLY A 296 6.15 14.51 20.63
C GLY A 296 7.69 14.47 20.64
N ALA A 297 8.34 13.93 19.60
CA ALA A 297 9.70 14.33 19.27
C ALA A 297 9.65 15.65 18.49
N ALA A 298 10.42 16.65 18.94
CA ALA A 298 10.47 17.95 18.26
C ALA A 298 10.94 17.80 16.81
N LEU A 299 10.20 18.39 15.87
CA LEU A 299 10.67 18.54 14.49
C LEU A 299 11.65 19.73 14.47
N PRO A 300 12.80 19.63 13.80
CA PRO A 300 13.60 20.82 13.49
C PRO A 300 12.74 21.81 12.67
N GLY A 301 12.51 23.00 13.20
CA GLY A 301 11.60 24.01 12.65
C GLY A 301 10.18 24.03 13.22
N ASP A 302 9.78 23.09 14.09
CA ASP A 302 8.51 23.14 14.84
C ASP A 302 8.77 23.89 16.16
N PHE A 303 8.55 25.21 16.11
CA PHE A 303 8.81 26.11 17.23
C PHE A 303 7.56 26.35 18.09
N ASN A 304 6.38 25.97 17.59
CA ASN A 304 5.12 26.06 18.33
C ASN A 304 4.76 24.76 19.10
N ALA A 305 5.37 23.64 18.73
CA ALA A 305 5.21 22.28 19.25
C ALA A 305 3.89 21.56 18.91
N ASP A 306 3.26 21.88 17.77
CA ASP A 306 2.04 21.19 17.28
C ASP A 306 2.31 19.98 16.37
N ASN A 307 3.57 19.67 16.05
CA ASN A 307 4.03 18.61 15.15
C ASN A 307 3.78 18.91 13.65
N ILE A 308 3.70 20.19 13.28
CA ILE A 308 3.76 20.71 11.91
C ILE A 308 4.95 21.68 11.82
N VAL A 309 5.46 21.93 10.61
CA VAL A 309 6.41 23.04 10.34
C VAL A 309 5.76 23.91 9.28
N ASP A 310 5.19 25.05 9.67
CA ASP A 310 4.50 25.93 8.72
C ASP A 310 4.81 27.44 8.85
N ARG A 311 3.79 28.29 8.70
CA ARG A 311 3.89 29.74 8.77
C ARG A 311 3.87 30.28 10.19
N ASP A 312 3.25 29.59 11.14
CA ASP A 312 3.20 30.08 12.52
C ASP A 312 4.56 29.85 13.20
N ASP A 313 5.29 28.79 12.84
CA ASP A 313 6.70 28.60 13.20
C ASP A 313 7.62 29.64 12.55
N LEU A 314 7.45 29.90 11.25
CA LEU A 314 8.18 30.98 10.57
C LEU A 314 7.89 32.35 11.18
N ALA A 315 6.71 32.56 11.77
CA ALA A 315 6.38 33.79 12.49
C ALA A 315 7.02 33.86 13.89
N ILE A 316 7.24 32.73 14.56
CA ILE A 316 8.05 32.64 15.78
C ILE A 316 9.52 32.93 15.46
N PHE A 317 10.07 32.26 14.43
CA PHE A 317 11.44 32.43 13.94
C PHE A 317 11.74 33.88 13.56
N LEU A 318 10.93 34.49 12.68
CA LEU A 318 11.07 35.89 12.29
C LEU A 318 10.75 36.89 13.43
N GLY A 319 10.23 36.41 14.57
CA GLY A 319 10.08 37.18 15.80
C GLY A 319 11.34 37.21 16.68
N ALA A 320 12.28 36.28 16.47
CA ALA A 320 13.53 36.13 17.21
C ALA A 320 14.80 36.35 16.34
N PHE A 321 14.65 36.44 15.02
CA PHE A 321 15.73 36.68 14.06
C PHE A 321 16.58 37.92 14.39
N GLU A 322 17.91 37.77 14.35
CA GLU A 322 18.91 38.77 14.79
C GLU A 322 18.75 39.22 16.27
N THR A 323 18.33 38.33 17.19
CA THR A 323 18.25 38.62 18.64
C THR A 323 19.17 37.75 19.50
N GLU A 324 19.89 38.38 20.44
CA GLU A 324 20.78 37.73 21.43
C GLU A 324 20.01 37.00 22.57
N ASP A 325 18.83 36.40 22.30
CA ASP A 325 18.05 35.67 23.32
C ASP A 325 18.44 34.18 23.35
N PRO A 326 19.05 33.66 24.43
CA PRO A 326 19.41 32.24 24.55
C PRO A 326 18.18 31.30 24.74
N GLY A 327 16.96 31.80 24.58
CA GLY A 327 15.74 31.02 24.39
C GLY A 327 15.17 31.08 22.96
N ALA A 328 15.89 31.66 22.00
CA ALA A 328 15.48 31.76 20.61
C ALA A 328 15.55 30.41 19.85
N PRO A 329 14.91 30.33 18.67
CA PRO A 329 15.13 29.28 17.66
C PRO A 329 16.57 29.17 17.14
N ASP A 330 17.40 28.40 17.84
CA ASP A 330 18.75 27.98 17.44
C ASP A 330 18.70 26.58 16.79
N MET A 331 19.08 26.46 15.52
CA MET A 331 19.04 25.22 14.71
C MET A 331 20.43 24.67 14.37
N ASP A 332 21.44 25.56 14.27
CA ASP A 332 22.85 25.25 14.00
C ASP A 332 23.63 24.85 15.28
N GLY A 333 23.37 25.53 16.40
CA GLY A 333 23.96 25.31 17.72
C GLY A 333 25.02 26.33 18.15
N ASP A 334 25.17 27.48 17.47
CA ASP A 334 26.15 28.52 17.83
C ASP A 334 25.70 29.57 18.87
N ASN A 335 24.42 29.52 19.28
CA ASN A 335 23.78 30.36 20.30
C ASN A 335 23.43 31.80 19.83
N ASP A 336 23.02 32.02 18.58
CA ASP A 336 22.00 33.04 18.30
C ASP A 336 20.80 32.53 17.48
N CYS A 337 20.31 33.27 16.49
CA CYS A 337 19.09 32.98 15.71
C CYS A 337 19.14 33.87 14.47
N ASP A 338 19.83 33.43 13.42
CA ASP A 338 20.19 34.28 12.28
C ASP A 338 19.84 33.65 10.93
N ARG A 339 20.53 34.07 9.88
CA ARG A 339 20.41 33.57 8.53
C ARG A 339 20.78 32.09 8.37
N ASP A 340 21.73 31.56 9.12
CA ASP A 340 22.20 30.18 8.88
C ASP A 340 21.23 29.12 9.47
N ASP A 341 20.23 29.55 10.26
CA ASP A 341 19.09 28.75 10.73
C ASP A 341 17.86 28.70 9.75
N LEU A 342 17.85 29.46 8.65
CA LEU A 342 16.65 29.79 7.81
C LEU A 342 16.50 29.03 6.46
#